data_AF-A0A2W6DX16-F1
#
_entry.id   AF-A0A2W6DX16-F1
#
_cell.length_a   1.000
_cell.length_b   1.000
_cell.length_c   1.000
_cell.angle_alpha   90.00
_cell.angle_beta   90.00
_cell.angle_gamma   90.00
#
_symmetry.space_group_name_H-M   'P 1'
#
loop_
_entity.id
_entity.type
_entity.pdbx_description
1 polymer ?
#
loop_
_entity_poly.entity_id
_entity_poly.type
_entity_poly.pdbx_seq_one_letter_code
_entity_poly.pdbx_strand_id
1 'polypeptide(L)'
;LILTVPAYRWLWSWEDERLGHLRRYTRPALCLLARRSGWEPVFATYFNAALLIPIGAVRVLRATLGVRGSAELSLTPRWLDRVLALPMRLDARLIDTGARIPAGVSVGLVSRAI
;
A
#
# COMPACT_ATOMS: atom_id res chain seq x y z
N LEU A 1 -1.43 -10.05 15.87
CA LEU A 1 -1.31 -8.68 15.31
C LEU A 1 -1.57 -8.72 13.81
N ILE A 2 -2.41 -7.82 13.31
CA ILE A 2 -2.63 -7.62 11.87
C ILE A 2 -2.27 -6.17 11.56
N LEU A 3 -1.44 -5.95 10.53
CA LEU A 3 -1.01 -4.63 10.09
C LEU A 3 -1.29 -4.44 8.60
N THR A 4 -1.81 -3.26 8.24
CA THR A 4 -1.89 -2.76 6.87
C THR A 4 -1.22 -1.40 6.83
N VAL A 5 -0.06 -1.32 6.18
CA VAL A 5 0.76 -0.11 6.15
C VAL A 5 1.07 0.31 4.70
N PRO A 6 1.23 1.60 4.43
CA PRO A 6 1.54 2.06 3.09
C PRO A 6 2.94 1.60 2.67
N ALA A 7 3.06 1.18 1.40
CA ALA A 7 4.30 0.64 0.87
C ALA A 7 5.19 1.74 0.26
N TYR A 8 6.50 1.44 0.24
CA TYR A 8 7.57 2.18 -0.44
C TYR A 8 7.70 3.67 -0.11
N ARG A 9 8.86 4.06 0.44
CA ARG A 9 9.12 5.47 0.80
C ARG A 9 9.03 6.44 -0.37
N TRP A 10 9.36 6.03 -1.60
CA TRP A 10 9.30 6.90 -2.78
C TRP A 10 7.87 7.26 -3.22
N LEU A 11 6.85 6.55 -2.72
CA LEU A 11 5.44 6.89 -2.94
C LEU A 11 4.89 7.92 -1.94
N TRP A 12 5.73 8.39 -1.00
CA TRP A 12 5.34 9.37 0.01
C TRP A 12 4.80 10.65 -0.61
N SER A 13 3.80 11.23 0.05
CA SER A 13 3.12 12.41 -0.44
C SER A 13 2.51 13.25 0.68
N TRP A 14 2.02 14.43 0.30
CA TRP A 14 1.19 15.27 1.15
C TRP A 14 0.01 14.52 1.79
N GLU A 15 -0.58 13.54 1.08
CA GLU A 15 -1.68 12.76 1.61
C GLU A 15 -1.25 11.90 2.80
N ASP A 16 0.00 11.42 2.80
CA ASP A 16 0.56 10.68 3.93
C ASP A 16 0.72 11.58 5.15
N GLU A 17 1.21 12.80 4.96
CA GLU A 17 1.34 13.80 6.03
C GLU A 17 -0.04 14.20 6.57
N ARG A 18 -1.01 14.45 5.69
CA ARG A 18 -2.39 14.80 6.05
C ARG A 18 -3.08 13.69 6.85
N LEU A 19 -2.86 12.43 6.48
CA LEU A 19 -3.39 11.26 7.19
C LEU A 19 -2.58 10.90 8.45
N GLY A 20 -1.55 11.68 8.80
CA GLY A 20 -0.73 11.44 9.98
C GLY A 20 0.15 10.20 9.87
N HIS A 21 0.41 9.70 8.67
CA HIS A 21 1.38 8.63 8.47
C HIS A 21 2.78 9.15 8.84
N LEU A 22 3.55 8.29 9.50
CA LEU A 22 4.93 8.60 9.92
C LEU A 22 5.98 7.89 9.06
N ARG A 23 5.60 6.76 8.43
CA ARG A 23 6.54 5.93 7.66
C ARG A 23 5.81 5.01 6.67
N ARG A 24 6.46 4.79 5.52
CA ARG A 24 6.14 3.75 4.55
C ARG A 24 7.15 2.61 4.62
N TYR A 25 6.69 1.38 4.46
CA TYR A 25 7.52 0.18 4.66
C TYR A 25 7.65 -0.64 3.37
N THR A 26 8.73 -1.42 3.27
CA THR A 26 8.77 -2.57 2.35
C THR A 26 8.42 -3.82 3.14
N ARG A 27 7.91 -4.85 2.47
CA ARG A 27 7.60 -6.15 3.11
C ARG A 27 8.78 -6.70 3.92
N PRO A 28 10.02 -6.78 3.39
CA PRO A 28 11.15 -7.27 4.18
C PRO A 28 11.44 -6.42 5.43
N ALA A 29 11.37 -5.09 5.30
CA ALA A 29 11.61 -4.17 6.42
C ALA A 29 10.54 -4.31 7.51
N LEU A 30 9.27 -4.47 7.13
CA LEU A 30 8.16 -4.66 8.06
C LEU A 30 8.29 -5.99 8.81
N CYS A 31 8.61 -7.08 8.12
CA CYS A 31 8.84 -8.39 8.75
C CYS A 31 10.02 -8.36 9.73
N LEU A 32 11.11 -7.68 9.37
CA LEU A 32 12.28 -7.53 10.25
C LEU A 32 11.91 -6.72 11.50
N LEU A 33 11.16 -5.63 11.35
CA LEU A 33 10.70 -4.81 12.47
C LEU A 33 9.78 -5.59 13.42
N ALA A 34 8.84 -6.36 12.87
CA ALA A 34 7.95 -7.20 13.66
C ALA A 34 8.74 -8.20 14.52
N ARG A 35 9.70 -8.91 13.91
CA ARG A 35 10.59 -9.86 14.63
C ARG A 35 11.37 -9.19 15.77
N ARG A 36 11.94 -8.02 15.51
CA ARG A 36 12.67 -7.23 16.54
C ARG A 36 11.76 -6.74 17.66
N SER A 37 10.46 -6.71 17.44
CA SER A 37 9.45 -6.23 18.41
C SER A 37 8.73 -7.38 19.13
N GLY A 38 9.26 -8.62 19.07
CA GLY A 38 8.66 -9.78 19.74
C GLY A 38 7.46 -10.40 19.00
N TRP A 39 7.33 -10.15 17.70
CA TRP A 39 6.27 -10.73 16.87
C TRP A 39 6.86 -11.66 15.81
N GLU A 40 6.21 -12.79 15.56
CA GLU A 40 6.58 -13.71 14.49
C GLU A 40 5.65 -13.52 13.28
N PRO A 41 6.16 -13.02 12.12
CA PRO A 41 5.42 -12.94 10.87
C PRO A 41 4.96 -14.32 10.39
N VAL A 42 3.64 -14.52 10.32
CA VAL A 42 3.01 -15.75 9.80
C VAL A 42 2.68 -15.60 8.31
N PHE A 43 2.22 -14.42 7.91
CA PHE A 43 1.88 -14.14 6.52
C PHE A 43 2.18 -12.68 6.17
N ALA A 44 2.82 -12.43 5.03
CA ALA A 44 3.12 -11.09 4.56
C ALA A 44 3.04 -11.01 3.03
N THR A 45 2.26 -10.05 2.53
CA THR A 45 2.01 -9.84 1.10
C THR A 45 1.89 -8.35 0.81
N TYR A 46 2.08 -7.97 -0.45
CA TYR A 46 1.60 -6.69 -0.92
C TYR A 46 0.12 -6.80 -1.34
N PHE A 47 -0.55 -5.66 -1.49
CA PHE A 47 -1.87 -5.56 -2.11
C PHE A 47 -2.01 -4.19 -2.80
N ASN A 48 -3.07 -4.02 -3.58
CA ASN A 48 -3.25 -2.93 -4.53
C ASN A 48 -2.13 -2.91 -5.59
N ALA A 49 -1.86 -4.09 -6.16
CA ALA A 49 -0.75 -4.32 -7.10
C ALA A 49 -0.92 -3.54 -8.40
N ALA A 50 -2.10 -3.66 -9.02
CA ALA A 50 -2.41 -2.98 -10.28
C ALA A 50 -2.35 -1.45 -10.16
N LEU A 51 -2.60 -0.92 -8.95
CA LEU A 51 -2.55 0.52 -8.69
C LEU A 51 -1.12 1.05 -8.52
N LEU A 52 -0.12 0.18 -8.35
CA LEU A 52 1.27 0.60 -8.17
C LEU A 52 1.81 1.37 -9.36
N ILE A 53 1.56 0.88 -10.57
CA ILE A 53 2.04 1.52 -11.80
C ILE A 53 1.41 2.90 -12.03
N PRO A 54 0.07 3.07 -12.06
CA PRO A 54 -0.52 4.38 -12.31
C PRO A 54 -0.21 5.38 -11.19
N ILE A 55 -0.27 4.96 -9.92
CA ILE A 55 0.09 5.85 -8.80
C ILE A 55 1.57 6.22 -8.89
N GLY A 56 2.44 5.24 -9.11
CA GLY A 56 3.88 5.47 -9.25
C GLY A 56 4.23 6.44 -10.37
N ALA A 57 3.63 6.27 -11.55
CA ALA A 57 3.81 7.16 -12.70
C ALA A 57 3.39 8.59 -12.37
N VAL A 58 2.22 8.78 -11.75
CA VAL A 58 1.75 10.11 -11.32
C VAL A 58 2.70 10.72 -10.28
N ARG A 59 3.22 9.92 -9.32
CA ARG A 59 4.17 10.41 -8.32
C ARG A 59 5.47 10.88 -8.96
N VAL A 60 6.04 10.09 -9.88
CA VAL A 60 7.27 10.43 -10.59
C VAL A 60 7.06 11.69 -11.43
N LEU A 61 5.98 11.76 -12.20
CA LEU A 61 5.66 12.93 -13.04
C LEU A 61 5.47 14.21 -12.22
N ARG A 62 4.76 14.14 -11.09
CA ARG A 62 4.57 15.30 -10.23
C ARG A 62 5.88 15.76 -9.57
N ALA A 63 6.75 14.80 -9.21
CA ALA A 63 8.06 15.10 -8.67
C ALA A 63 8.97 15.78 -9.71
N THR A 64 8.95 15.34 -10.97
CA THR A 64 9.73 15.96 -12.06
C THR A 64 9.21 17.34 -12.45
N LEU A 65 7.90 17.58 -12.34
CA LEU A 65 7.28 18.88 -12.62
C LEU A 65 7.28 19.84 -11.42
N GLY A 66 7.78 19.43 -10.26
CA GLY A 66 7.80 20.27 -9.04
C GLY A 66 6.41 20.57 -8.45
N VAL A 67 5.36 19.85 -8.86
CA VAL A 67 3.97 20.13 -8.46
C VAL A 67 3.71 19.59 -7.06
N ARG A 68 3.64 20.48 -6.07
CA ARG A 68 3.25 20.17 -4.68
C ARG A 68 1.76 20.45 -4.45
N GLY A 69 1.11 19.67 -3.57
CA GLY A 69 -0.30 19.86 -3.18
C GLY A 69 -1.18 18.62 -3.37
N SER A 70 -2.44 18.69 -2.94
CA SER A 70 -3.42 17.64 -3.21
C SER A 70 -3.95 17.80 -4.64
N ALA A 71 -4.16 16.69 -5.34
CA ALA A 71 -5.25 16.68 -6.32
C ALA A 71 -6.51 16.64 -5.45
N GLU A 72 -7.41 17.60 -5.58
CA GLU A 72 -8.72 17.44 -4.97
C GLU A 72 -9.31 16.16 -5.58
N LEU A 73 -9.52 15.14 -4.76
CA LEU A 73 -10.33 13.98 -5.12
C LEU A 73 -11.79 14.45 -5.12
N SER A 74 -12.11 15.35 -6.04
CA SER A 74 -13.45 15.89 -6.23
C SER A 74 -14.28 14.76 -6.85
N LEU A 75 -15.14 14.16 -6.02
CA LEU A 75 -16.29 13.34 -6.42
C LEU A 75 -16.07 12.47 -7.66
N THR A 76 -15.34 11.36 -7.50
CA THR A 76 -15.31 10.33 -8.54
C THR A 76 -16.73 9.81 -8.79
N PRO A 77 -17.17 9.66 -10.06
CA PRO A 77 -18.47 9.11 -10.37
C PRO A 77 -18.66 7.72 -9.73
N ARG A 78 -19.83 7.42 -9.18
CA ARG A 78 -20.13 6.13 -8.50
C ARG A 78 -19.85 4.87 -9.32
N TRP A 79 -19.86 4.98 -10.65
CA TRP A 79 -19.51 3.85 -11.52
C TRP A 79 -18.00 3.56 -11.49
N LEU A 80 -17.19 4.59 -11.28
CA LEU A 80 -15.73 4.50 -11.20
C LEU A 80 -15.31 3.76 -9.93
N ASP A 81 -16.05 3.92 -8.81
CA ASP A 81 -15.80 3.17 -7.58
C ASP A 81 -15.82 1.66 -7.82
N ARG A 82 -16.78 1.16 -8.61
CA ARG A 82 -16.87 -0.27 -8.94
C ARG A 82 -15.69 -0.74 -9.77
N VAL A 83 -15.25 0.05 -10.75
CA VAL A 83 -14.11 -0.27 -11.60
C VAL A 83 -12.80 -0.23 -10.81
N LEU A 84 -12.62 0.80 -9.99
CA LEU A 84 -11.43 0.98 -9.15
C LEU A 84 -11.36 -0.07 -8.03
N ALA A 85 -12.50 -0.62 -7.60
CA ALA A 85 -12.54 -1.71 -6.64
C ALA A 85 -12.19 -3.08 -7.25
N LEU A 86 -12.33 -3.28 -8.58
CA LEU A 86 -12.06 -4.59 -9.21
C LEU A 86 -10.63 -5.09 -8.95
N PRO A 87 -9.57 -4.30 -9.17
CA PRO A 87 -8.21 -4.75 -8.87
C PRO A 87 -8.03 -5.15 -7.40
N MET A 88 -8.62 -4.39 -6.48
CA MET A 88 -8.54 -4.70 -5.04
C MET A 88 -9.23 -6.03 -4.72
N ARG A 89 -10.37 -6.31 -5.37
CA ARG A 89 -11.10 -7.58 -5.22
C ARG A 89 -10.32 -8.77 -5.82
N LEU A 90 -9.62 -8.56 -6.93
CA LEU A 90 -8.76 -9.57 -7.53
C LEU A 90 -7.56 -9.88 -6.63
N ASP A 91 -6.92 -8.84 -6.10
CA ASP A 91 -5.84 -9.00 -5.12
C ASP A 91 -6.31 -9.78 -3.89
N ALA A 92 -7.50 -9.44 -3.35
CA ALA A 92 -8.08 -10.15 -2.21
C ALA A 92 -8.34 -11.63 -2.52
N ARG A 93 -8.94 -11.95 -3.68
CA ARG A 93 -9.16 -13.34 -4.11
C ARG A 93 -7.86 -14.11 -4.29
N LEU A 94 -6.82 -13.45 -4.82
CA LEU A 94 -5.50 -14.06 -4.98
C LEU A 94 -4.83 -14.32 -3.62
N ILE A 95 -4.97 -13.40 -2.68
CA ILE A 95 -4.46 -13.56 -1.31
C ILE A 95 -5.19 -14.69 -0.57
N ASP A 96 -6.49 -14.86 -0.82
CA ASP A 96 -7.31 -15.91 -0.22
C ASP A 96 -6.87 -17.33 -0.63
N THR A 97 -6.26 -17.49 -1.80
CA THR A 97 -5.64 -18.77 -2.21
C THR A 97 -4.27 -19.02 -1.56
N GLY A 98 -3.80 -18.10 -0.70
CA GLY A 98 -2.49 -18.16 -0.04
C GLY A 98 -1.35 -17.56 -0.88
N ALA A 99 -1.64 -17.00 -2.05
CA ALA A 99 -0.63 -16.39 -2.89
C ALA A 99 -0.05 -15.12 -2.24
N ARG A 100 1.24 -14.89 -2.49
CA ARG A 100 1.97 -13.72 -1.98
C ARG A 100 2.29 -12.80 -3.14
N ILE A 101 1.55 -11.71 -3.22
CA ILE A 101 1.75 -10.68 -4.24
C ILE A 101 3.13 -10.04 -4.02
N PRO A 102 3.98 -9.93 -5.06
CA PRO A 102 5.37 -9.49 -4.90
C PRO A 102 5.53 -7.97 -4.78
N ALA A 103 4.57 -7.18 -5.27
CA ALA A 103 4.61 -5.73 -5.24
C ALA A 103 3.19 -5.11 -5.23
N GLY A 104 3.05 -3.96 -4.58
CA GLY A 104 1.79 -3.21 -4.49
C GLY A 104 1.94 -1.96 -3.63
N VAL A 105 0.96 -1.06 -3.65
CA VAL A 105 1.08 0.22 -2.92
C VAL A 105 0.91 0.10 -1.41
N SER A 106 0.59 -1.08 -0.90
CA SER A 106 0.46 -1.33 0.54
C SER A 106 0.96 -2.72 0.91
N VAL A 107 1.36 -2.89 2.18
CA VAL A 107 1.85 -4.14 2.75
C VAL A 107 0.87 -4.62 3.82
N GLY A 108 0.45 -5.87 3.71
CA GLY A 108 -0.29 -6.59 4.74
C GLY A 108 0.64 -7.54 5.50
N LEU A 109 0.52 -7.58 6.82
CA LEU A 109 1.26 -8.49 7.69
C LEU A 109 0.33 -9.07 8.76
N VAL A 110 0.38 -10.39 8.91
CA VAL A 110 -0.23 -11.13 10.02
C VAL A 110 0.89 -11.74 10.84
N SER A 111 0.88 -11.49 12.14
CA SER A 111 1.91 -11.96 13.08
C SER A 111 1.29 -12.51 14.37
N ARG A 112 1.96 -13.48 14.98
CA ARG A 112 1.66 -13.98 16.33
C ARG A 112 2.67 -13.44 17.35
N ALA A 113 2.27 -13.31 18.60
CA ALA A 113 3.20 -12.96 19.67
C ALA A 113 4.16 -14.13 19.91
N ILE A 114 5.41 -13.82 20.25
CA ILE A 114 6.43 -14.79 20.66
C ILE A 114 6.40 -14.92 22.18
#